data_AF-A0A2M7L3X3-F1
#
_entry.id   AF-A0A2M7L3X3-F1
#
_cell.length_a   1.000
_cell.length_b   1.000
_cell.length_c   1.000
_cell.angle_alpha   90.00
_cell.angle_beta   90.00
_cell.angle_gamma   90.00
#
_symmetry.space_group_name_H-M   'P 1'
#
loop_
_entity.id
_entity.type
_entity.pdbx_description
1 polymer ?
#
loop_
_entity_poly.entity_id
_entity_poly.type
_entity_poly.pdbx_seq_one_letter_code
_entity_poly.pdbx_strand_id
1 'polypeptide(L)'
;MMEAWLQIVIRQLILYSLPVLISLTCVAMIEARLTGRAMAHPFAAIIGRAVWLPLLASIAFHRGVIITMSGNMTHGVKTAAIRMAAHLILCAAGFLLYLWSLSHMAPVGLPPLHHWWAKVLMFFNLCMVCMHLLPLPGQLLGEWLLQSRYGTIVAPLCWRYAWFLITVLAASPLLDLLPGAALVFPIYELISNTAMH
;
A
#
# COMPACT_ATOMS: atom_id res chain seq x y z
N MET A 1 10.90 -8.31 -28.23
CA MET A 1 10.96 -8.55 -26.76
C MET A 1 10.89 -7.25 -25.96
N MET A 2 11.73 -6.25 -26.24
CA MET A 2 11.73 -4.98 -25.51
C MET A 2 10.42 -4.19 -25.64
N GLU A 3 9.78 -4.17 -26.80
CA GLU A 3 8.47 -3.52 -26.99
C GLU A 3 7.34 -4.19 -26.20
N ALA A 4 7.30 -5.52 -26.18
CA ALA A 4 6.30 -6.27 -25.40
C ALA A 4 6.47 -6.03 -23.89
N TRP A 5 7.72 -6.01 -23.42
CA TRP A 5 8.05 -5.66 -22.03
C TRP A 5 7.62 -4.23 -21.70
N LEU A 6 7.91 -3.27 -22.58
CA LEU A 6 7.53 -1.86 -22.39
C LEU A 6 6.01 -1.68 -22.34
N GLN A 7 5.26 -2.37 -23.20
CA GLN A 7 3.80 -2.36 -23.16
C GLN A 7 3.24 -2.95 -21.87
N ILE A 8 3.83 -4.04 -21.36
CA ILE A 8 3.47 -4.60 -20.05
C ILE A 8 3.70 -3.55 -18.97
N VAL A 9 4.89 -2.94 -18.92
CA VAL A 9 5.23 -1.93 -17.90
C VAL A 9 4.28 -0.73 -17.95
N ILE A 10 3.99 -0.19 -19.13
CA ILE A 10 3.06 0.94 -19.28
C ILE A 10 1.66 0.55 -18.81
N ARG A 11 1.19 -0.64 -19.18
CA ARG A 11 -0.13 -1.13 -18.77
C ARG A 11 -0.20 -1.31 -17.25
N GLN A 12 0.83 -1.87 -16.64
CA GLN A 12 0.94 -2.03 -15.19
C GLN A 12 0.99 -0.65 -14.50
N LEU A 13 1.75 0.30 -15.02
CA LEU A 13 1.77 1.66 -14.46
C LEU A 13 0.38 2.32 -14.52
N ILE A 14 -0.33 2.20 -15.64
CA ILE A 14 -1.69 2.80 -15.77
C ILE A 14 -2.70 2.10 -14.83
N LEU A 15 -2.65 0.77 -14.73
CA LEU A 15 -3.59 0.01 -13.92
C LEU A 15 -3.37 0.20 -12.41
N TYR A 16 -2.13 0.42 -11.98
CA TYR A 16 -1.77 0.49 -10.56
C TYR A 16 -1.62 1.91 -10.03
N SER A 17 -1.20 2.87 -10.86
CA SER A 17 -0.89 4.24 -10.40
C SER A 17 -2.10 4.93 -9.77
N LEU A 18 -3.26 4.92 -10.43
CA LEU A 18 -4.42 5.68 -9.95
C LEU A 18 -4.94 5.18 -8.59
N PRO A 19 -5.21 3.87 -8.39
CA PRO A 19 -5.67 3.37 -7.08
C PRO A 19 -4.64 3.61 -5.96
N VAL A 20 -3.35 3.45 -6.26
CA VAL A 20 -2.27 3.70 -5.30
C VAL A 20 -2.21 5.18 -4.92
N LEU A 21 -2.27 6.08 -5.92
CA LEU A 21 -2.28 7.53 -5.68
C LEU A 21 -3.50 7.96 -4.86
N ILE A 22 -4.69 7.46 -5.19
CA ILE A 22 -5.92 7.72 -4.43
C ILE A 22 -5.73 7.26 -2.98
N SER A 23 -5.29 6.01 -2.78
CA SER A 23 -5.11 5.45 -1.44
C SER A 23 -4.14 6.29 -0.60
N LEU A 24 -2.94 6.56 -1.12
CA LEU A 24 -1.92 7.30 -0.38
C LEU A 24 -2.35 8.74 -0.07
N THR A 25 -3.05 9.39 -1.00
CA THR A 25 -3.56 10.76 -0.81
C THR A 25 -4.67 10.78 0.24
N CYS A 26 -5.64 9.86 0.15
CA CYS A 26 -6.73 9.76 1.10
C CYS A 26 -6.24 9.45 2.52
N VAL A 27 -5.31 8.51 2.68
CA VAL A 27 -4.73 8.17 3.99
C VAL A 27 -4.05 9.38 4.62
N ALA A 28 -3.29 10.14 3.82
CA ALA A 28 -2.64 11.35 4.31
C ALA A 28 -3.63 12.43 4.72
N MET A 29 -4.68 12.66 3.91
CA MET A 29 -5.74 13.61 4.24
C MET A 29 -6.50 13.21 5.52
N ILE A 30 -6.78 11.92 5.70
CA ILE A 30 -7.45 11.39 6.90
C ILE A 30 -6.55 11.60 8.13
N GLU A 31 -5.26 11.26 8.04
CA GLU A 31 -4.29 11.51 9.12
C GLU A 31 -4.25 12.99 9.49
N ALA A 32 -4.10 13.89 8.51
CA ALA A 32 -4.01 15.33 8.73
C ALA A 32 -5.25 15.87 9.45
N ARG A 33 -6.44 15.45 9.01
CA ARG A 33 -7.72 15.85 9.62
C ARG A 33 -7.85 15.34 11.07
N LEU A 34 -7.51 14.09 11.34
CA LEU A 34 -7.69 13.48 12.66
C LEU A 34 -6.59 13.88 13.66
N THR A 35 -5.43 14.29 13.18
CA THR A 35 -4.30 14.71 14.04
C THR A 35 -4.21 16.22 14.20
N GLY A 36 -4.97 17.00 13.43
CA GLY A 36 -4.93 18.47 13.42
C GLY A 36 -3.61 19.03 12.88
N ARG A 37 -2.77 18.21 12.25
CA ARG A 37 -1.48 18.64 11.69
C ARG A 37 -1.68 19.14 10.26
N ALA A 38 -1.27 20.37 10.01
CA ALA A 38 -1.30 20.95 8.68
C ALA A 38 -0.36 20.19 7.75
N MET A 39 -0.90 19.63 6.67
CA MET A 39 -0.10 19.15 5.54
C MET A 39 0.23 20.31 4.62
N ALA A 40 1.48 20.42 4.19
CA ALA A 40 1.90 21.47 3.26
C ALA A 40 1.12 21.42 1.94
N HIS A 41 0.83 20.22 1.43
CA HIS A 41 -0.05 19.99 0.28
C HIS A 41 -0.55 18.53 0.27
N PRO A 42 -1.65 18.18 -0.44
CA PRO A 42 -2.24 16.84 -0.42
C PRO A 42 -1.27 15.72 -0.83
N PHE A 43 -0.36 16.04 -1.74
CA PHE A 43 0.66 15.10 -2.23
C PHE A 43 1.92 15.03 -1.34
N ALA A 44 2.01 15.77 -0.23
CA ALA A 44 3.25 15.89 0.54
C ALA A 44 3.69 14.54 1.13
N ALA A 45 2.70 13.69 1.43
CA ALA A 45 2.93 12.33 1.90
C ALA A 45 3.54 11.42 0.83
N ILE A 46 3.37 11.73 -0.46
CA ILE A 46 3.80 10.86 -1.58
C ILE A 46 5.01 11.38 -2.35
N ILE A 47 5.45 12.64 -2.18
CA ILE A 47 6.59 13.18 -2.97
C ILE A 47 7.95 12.52 -2.65
N GLY A 48 8.07 11.85 -1.51
CA GLY A 48 9.34 11.31 -1.04
C GLY A 48 9.81 10.02 -1.73
N ARG A 49 11.15 9.88 -1.88
CA ARG A 49 11.80 8.64 -2.36
C ARG A 49 11.44 7.38 -1.57
N ALA A 50 11.13 7.52 -0.29
CA ALA A 50 10.72 6.41 0.57
C ALA A 50 9.38 5.80 0.15
N VAL A 51 8.55 6.56 -0.57
CA VAL A 51 7.26 6.09 -1.11
C VAL A 51 7.48 5.42 -2.46
N TRP A 52 8.16 6.12 -3.37
CA TRP A 52 8.28 5.69 -4.76
C TRP A 52 9.25 4.54 -4.99
N LEU A 53 10.39 4.50 -4.30
CA LEU A 53 11.39 3.46 -4.59
C LEU A 53 10.90 2.04 -4.25
N PRO A 54 10.30 1.77 -3.08
CA PRO A 54 9.72 0.46 -2.79
C PRO A 54 8.58 0.07 -3.75
N LEU A 55 7.75 1.04 -4.14
CA LEU A 55 6.66 0.82 -5.07
C LEU A 55 7.18 0.42 -6.45
N LEU A 56 8.13 1.21 -6.98
CA LEU A 56 8.76 0.95 -8.27
C LEU A 56 9.53 -0.37 -8.25
N ALA A 57 10.20 -0.71 -7.14
CA ALA A 57 10.85 -2.01 -6.98
C ALA A 57 9.83 -3.16 -7.03
N SER A 58 8.72 -3.06 -6.28
CA SER A 58 7.67 -4.08 -6.28
C SER A 58 7.13 -4.31 -7.70
N ILE A 59 6.89 -3.23 -8.46
CA ILE A 59 6.40 -3.29 -9.84
C ILE A 59 7.46 -3.85 -10.79
N ALA A 60 8.68 -3.32 -10.77
CA ALA A 60 9.75 -3.70 -11.69
C ALA A 60 10.15 -5.17 -11.53
N PHE A 61 10.14 -5.68 -10.30
CA PHE A 61 10.45 -7.07 -9.99
C PHE A 61 9.21 -7.97 -9.96
N HIS A 62 8.06 -7.48 -10.42
CA HIS A 62 6.80 -8.23 -10.58
C HIS A 62 6.40 -8.97 -9.29
N ARG A 63 6.52 -8.30 -8.14
CA ARG A 63 6.20 -8.87 -6.84
C ARG A 63 4.70 -8.89 -6.58
N GLY A 64 4.28 -9.88 -5.83
CA GLY A 64 2.88 -10.07 -5.46
C GLY A 64 2.42 -9.01 -4.46
N VAL A 65 3.21 -8.73 -3.42
CA VAL A 65 2.92 -7.73 -2.41
C VAL A 65 3.44 -6.37 -2.87
N ILE A 66 2.55 -5.38 -2.89
CA ILE A 66 2.87 -4.00 -3.28
C ILE A 66 3.03 -3.17 -2.02
N ILE A 67 4.17 -2.49 -1.89
CA ILE A 67 4.48 -1.75 -0.68
C ILE A 67 4.95 -0.32 -0.93
N THR A 68 4.62 0.57 0.01
CA THR A 68 5.13 1.93 0.09
C THR A 68 5.50 2.23 1.55
N MET A 69 6.42 3.15 1.80
CA MET A 69 6.59 3.68 3.16
C MET A 69 5.74 4.92 3.37
N SER A 70 5.32 5.14 4.62
CA SER A 70 4.83 6.44 5.07
C SER A 70 6.02 7.41 5.08
N GLY A 71 6.16 8.22 4.03
CA GLY A 71 7.30 9.14 3.84
C GLY A 71 7.37 10.24 4.91
N ASN A 72 7.02 11.48 4.55
CA ASN A 72 6.99 12.62 5.48
C ASN A 72 5.77 12.63 6.42
N MET A 73 5.27 11.46 6.80
CA MET A 73 4.06 11.35 7.62
C MET A 73 4.38 11.39 9.12
N THR A 74 3.38 11.67 9.95
CA THR A 74 3.59 11.84 11.38
C THR A 74 3.94 10.53 12.07
N HIS A 75 4.95 10.56 12.95
CA HIS A 75 5.31 9.46 13.83
C HIS A 75 4.39 9.35 15.07
N GLY A 76 4.35 8.16 15.65
CA GLY A 76 3.57 7.82 16.81
C GLY A 76 2.56 6.69 16.56
N VAL A 77 2.33 5.88 17.58
CA VAL A 77 1.38 4.75 17.54
C VAL A 77 -0.02 5.21 17.14
N LYS A 78 -0.48 6.36 17.67
CA LYS A 78 -1.80 6.91 17.34
C LYS A 78 -1.93 7.22 15.84
N THR A 79 -0.92 7.84 15.23
CA THR A 79 -0.98 8.21 13.80
C THR A 79 -0.83 6.99 12.91
N ALA A 80 0.04 6.04 13.28
CA ALA A 80 0.15 4.76 12.58
C ALA A 80 -1.16 3.95 12.64
N ALA A 81 -1.87 3.96 13.78
CA ALA A 81 -3.17 3.31 13.91
C ALA A 81 -4.23 3.97 13.02
N ILE A 82 -4.23 5.31 12.94
CA ILE A 82 -5.11 6.06 12.03
C ILE A 82 -4.83 5.67 10.57
N ARG A 83 -3.56 5.58 10.16
CA ARG A 83 -3.18 5.16 8.81
C ARG A 83 -3.64 3.73 8.51
N MET A 84 -3.41 2.80 9.44
CA MET A 84 -3.86 1.41 9.28
C MET A 84 -5.38 1.35 9.13
N ALA A 85 -6.13 2.07 9.97
CA ALA A 85 -7.58 2.14 9.89
C ALA A 85 -8.05 2.76 8.56
N ALA A 86 -7.39 3.81 8.07
CA ALA A 86 -7.68 4.42 6.79
C ALA A 86 -7.45 3.45 5.62
N HIS A 87 -6.36 2.68 5.63
CA HIS A 87 -6.14 1.62 4.66
C HIS A 87 -7.22 0.53 4.74
N LEU A 88 -7.64 0.15 5.95
CA LEU A 88 -8.69 -0.86 6.15
C LEU A 88 -10.05 -0.39 5.59
N ILE A 89 -10.40 0.88 5.80
CA ILE A 89 -11.59 1.52 5.21
C ILE A 89 -11.50 1.54 3.68
N LEU A 90 -10.35 1.92 3.12
CA LEU A 90 -10.15 1.94 1.67
C LEU A 90 -10.14 0.54 1.05
N CYS A 91 -9.66 -0.47 1.79
CA CYS A 91 -9.77 -1.88 1.40
C CYS A 91 -11.25 -2.30 1.30
N ALA A 92 -12.05 -1.98 2.32
CA ALA A 92 -13.48 -2.24 2.31
C ALA A 92 -14.21 -1.48 1.20
N ALA A 93 -13.84 -0.21 0.94
CA ALA A 93 -14.37 0.56 -0.17
C ALA A 93 -14.01 -0.07 -1.53
N GLY A 94 -12.77 -0.52 -1.70
CA GLY A 94 -12.33 -1.27 -2.89
C GLY A 94 -13.13 -2.56 -3.09
N PHE A 95 -13.41 -3.31 -2.01
CA PHE A 95 -14.28 -4.48 -2.04
C PHE A 95 -15.70 -4.15 -2.48
N LEU A 96 -16.33 -3.11 -1.91
CA LEU A 96 -17.67 -2.69 -2.29
C LEU A 96 -17.73 -2.23 -3.75
N LEU A 97 -16.73 -1.49 -4.21
CA LEU A 97 -16.59 -1.09 -5.61
C LEU A 97 -16.39 -2.30 -6.52
N TYR A 98 -15.66 -3.32 -6.05
CA TYR A 98 -15.44 -4.56 -6.79
C TYR A 98 -16.75 -5.32 -6.94
N LEU A 99 -17.50 -5.51 -5.86
CA LEU A 99 -18.82 -6.12 -5.87
C LEU A 99 -19.79 -5.36 -6.80
N TRP A 100 -19.80 -4.03 -6.71
CA TRP A 100 -20.60 -3.20 -7.61
C TRP A 100 -20.16 -3.31 -9.07
N SER A 101 -18.85 -3.42 -9.34
CA SER A 101 -18.34 -3.59 -10.69
C SER A 101 -18.71 -4.95 -11.30
N LEU A 102 -18.86 -5.99 -10.48
CA LEU A 102 -19.29 -7.31 -10.98
C LEU A 102 -20.74 -7.30 -11.48
N SER A 103 -21.59 -6.41 -10.97
CA SER A 103 -22.98 -6.28 -11.43
C SER A 103 -23.13 -5.40 -12.68
N HIS A 104 -22.06 -4.74 -13.14
CA HIS A 104 -22.07 -3.86 -14.31
C HIS A 104 -21.11 -4.37 -15.37
N MET A 105 -21.63 -4.88 -16.49
CA MET A 105 -20.77 -5.30 -17.59
C MET A 105 -20.03 -4.09 -18.18
N ALA A 106 -18.74 -4.26 -18.43
CA ALA A 106 -17.97 -3.25 -19.15
C ALA A 106 -18.55 -3.06 -20.56
N PRO A 107 -18.55 -1.83 -21.09
CA PRO A 107 -18.94 -1.57 -22.47
C PRO A 107 -18.10 -2.43 -23.42
N VAL A 108 -18.77 -3.02 -24.41
CA VAL A 108 -18.12 -3.91 -25.39
C VAL A 108 -16.94 -3.21 -26.05
N GLY A 109 -15.78 -3.86 -26.06
CA GLY A 109 -14.56 -3.36 -26.71
C GLY A 109 -13.66 -2.47 -25.85
N LEU A 110 -14.07 -2.11 -24.62
CA LEU A 110 -13.21 -1.41 -23.66
C LEU A 110 -12.70 -2.36 -22.56
N PRO A 111 -11.45 -2.21 -22.09
CA PRO A 111 -10.99 -2.95 -20.92
C PRO A 111 -11.83 -2.56 -19.69
N PRO A 112 -12.17 -3.51 -18.80
CA PRO A 112 -12.99 -3.24 -17.62
C PRO A 112 -12.18 -2.50 -16.55
N LEU A 113 -11.77 -1.25 -16.83
CA LEU A 113 -10.85 -0.49 -15.98
C LEU A 113 -11.38 -0.28 -14.56
N HIS A 114 -12.69 -0.09 -14.41
CA HIS A 114 -13.33 0.08 -13.10
C HIS A 114 -13.22 -1.19 -12.24
N HIS A 115 -13.38 -2.39 -12.84
CA HIS A 115 -13.16 -3.67 -12.16
C HIS A 115 -11.71 -3.84 -11.72
N TRP A 116 -10.77 -3.52 -12.62
CA TRP A 116 -9.34 -3.58 -12.31
C TRP A 116 -8.94 -2.59 -11.22
N TRP A 117 -9.39 -1.34 -11.29
CA TRP A 117 -9.06 -0.33 -10.29
C TRP A 117 -9.66 -0.65 -8.92
N ALA A 118 -10.89 -1.16 -8.87
CA ALA A 118 -11.49 -1.62 -7.61
C ALA A 118 -10.67 -2.78 -7.00
N LYS A 119 -10.29 -3.75 -7.83
CA LYS A 119 -9.45 -4.89 -7.43
C LYS A 119 -8.09 -4.44 -6.90
N VAL A 120 -7.41 -3.53 -7.60
CA VAL A 120 -6.11 -2.99 -7.19
C VAL A 120 -6.25 -2.13 -5.94
N LEU A 121 -7.29 -1.30 -5.82
CA LEU A 121 -7.54 -0.50 -4.62
C LEU A 121 -7.70 -1.40 -3.39
N MET A 122 -8.54 -2.44 -3.50
CA MET A 122 -8.73 -3.43 -2.44
C MET A 122 -7.40 -4.11 -2.09
N PHE A 123 -6.71 -4.68 -3.08
CA PHE A 123 -5.50 -5.47 -2.88
C PHE A 123 -4.33 -4.64 -2.32
N PHE A 124 -4.08 -3.44 -2.87
CA PHE A 124 -3.03 -2.56 -2.40
C PHE A 124 -3.25 -2.17 -0.93
N ASN A 125 -4.47 -1.78 -0.58
CA ASN A 125 -4.77 -1.40 0.80
C ASN A 125 -4.68 -2.59 1.76
N LEU A 126 -5.06 -3.80 1.34
CA LEU A 126 -4.82 -5.02 2.12
C LEU A 126 -3.32 -5.25 2.36
N CYS A 127 -2.49 -5.12 1.31
CA CYS A 127 -1.04 -5.20 1.45
C CYS A 127 -0.54 -4.19 2.49
N MET A 128 -0.98 -2.94 2.40
CA MET A 128 -0.59 -1.89 3.35
C MET A 128 -1.05 -2.18 4.78
N VAL A 129 -2.26 -2.71 4.99
CA VAL A 129 -2.72 -3.17 6.32
C VAL A 129 -1.80 -4.25 6.88
N CYS A 130 -1.41 -5.25 6.08
CA CYS A 130 -0.47 -6.27 6.51
C CYS A 130 0.92 -5.68 6.80
N MET A 131 1.37 -4.68 6.04
CA MET A 131 2.63 -3.98 6.30
C MET A 131 2.63 -3.23 7.64
N HIS A 132 1.47 -2.77 8.12
CA HIS A 132 1.35 -2.16 9.46
C HIS A 132 1.70 -3.14 10.60
N LEU A 133 1.62 -4.45 10.35
CA LEU A 133 1.99 -5.49 11.29
C LEU A 133 3.49 -5.77 11.33
N LEU A 134 4.27 -5.23 10.40
CA LEU A 134 5.71 -5.41 10.40
C LEU A 134 6.39 -4.40 11.34
N PRO A 135 7.53 -4.76 11.96
CA PRO A 135 8.26 -3.92 12.91
C PRO A 135 9.07 -2.83 12.19
N LEU A 136 8.40 -2.01 11.38
CA LEU A 136 9.01 -1.01 10.51
C LEU A 136 8.68 0.42 10.95
N PRO A 137 9.60 1.38 10.81
CA PRO A 137 9.33 2.77 11.16
C PRO A 137 8.17 3.33 10.32
N GLY A 138 7.28 4.09 10.96
CA GLY A 138 6.06 4.58 10.34
C GLY A 138 4.91 3.56 10.28
N GLN A 139 5.16 2.28 10.58
CA GLN A 139 4.14 1.24 10.68
C GLN A 139 3.67 1.04 12.12
N LEU A 140 2.52 0.39 12.33
CA LEU A 140 1.92 0.33 13.66
C LEU A 140 2.79 -0.44 14.65
N LEU A 141 3.21 -1.65 14.28
CA LEU A 141 4.06 -2.47 15.16
C LEU A 141 5.43 -1.82 15.38
N GLY A 142 6.01 -1.20 14.35
CA GLY A 142 7.28 -0.50 14.50
C GLY A 142 7.20 0.71 15.43
N GLU A 143 6.20 1.57 15.28
CA GLU A 143 5.99 2.72 16.19
C GLU A 143 5.71 2.25 17.62
N TRP A 144 5.04 1.11 17.81
CA TRP A 144 4.84 0.51 19.13
C TRP A 144 6.16 0.00 19.74
N LEU A 145 6.99 -0.68 18.95
CA LEU A 145 8.31 -1.14 19.39
C LEU A 145 9.26 0.02 19.71
N LEU A 146 9.17 1.12 18.96
CA LEU A 146 9.98 2.33 19.21
C LEU A 146 9.62 3.04 20.53
N GLN A 147 8.42 2.82 21.07
CA GLN A 147 8.05 3.31 22.41
C GLN A 147 8.66 2.48 23.54
N SER A 148 9.21 1.30 23.25
CA SER A 148 9.91 0.49 24.25
C SER A 148 11.28 1.07 24.63
N ARG A 149 11.77 0.73 25.83
CA ARG A 149 13.09 1.17 26.34
C ARG A 149 14.26 0.87 25.39
N TYR A 150 14.18 -0.23 24.64
CA TYR A 150 15.23 -0.62 23.69
C TYR A 150 15.02 -0.01 22.30
N GLY A 151 13.77 0.27 21.92
CA GLY A 151 13.43 0.87 20.63
C GLY A 151 14.00 2.28 20.45
N THR A 152 14.06 3.07 21.52
CA THR A 152 14.62 4.44 21.50
C THR A 152 16.10 4.48 21.14
N ILE A 153 16.87 3.44 21.45
CA ILE A 153 18.30 3.33 21.14
C ILE A 153 18.51 3.03 19.65
N VAL A 154 17.65 2.20 19.05
CA VAL A 154 17.79 1.72 17.67
C VAL A 154 17.08 2.63 16.64
N ALA A 155 16.14 3.46 17.10
CA ALA A 155 15.34 4.37 16.27
C ALA A 155 16.15 5.19 15.24
N PRO A 156 17.27 5.84 15.61
CA PRO A 156 18.02 6.70 14.68
C PRO A 156 18.65 5.92 13.52
N LEU A 157 19.12 4.70 13.79
CA LEU A 157 19.76 3.85 12.79
C LEU A 157 18.74 3.29 11.81
N CYS A 158 17.57 2.88 12.33
CA CYS A 158 16.47 2.38 11.53
C CYS A 158 15.97 3.45 10.54
N TRP A 159 15.81 4.71 10.96
CA TRP A 159 15.23 5.74 10.08
C TRP A 159 16.10 6.12 8.89
N ARG A 160 17.42 6.22 9.06
CA ARG A 160 18.31 6.71 7.99
C ARG A 160 18.35 5.78 6.78
N TYR A 161 18.25 4.47 7.02
CA TYR A 161 18.40 3.43 5.99
C TYR A 161 17.14 2.60 5.75
N ALA A 162 16.05 2.82 6.51
CA ALA A 162 14.81 2.04 6.35
C ALA A 162 14.28 2.06 4.92
N TRP A 163 14.26 3.22 4.25
CA TRP A 163 13.77 3.30 2.87
C TRP A 163 14.56 2.41 1.91
N PHE A 164 15.88 2.29 2.10
CA PHE A 164 16.72 1.43 1.28
C PHE A 164 16.47 -0.04 1.59
N LEU A 165 16.46 -0.43 2.87
CA LEU A 165 16.15 -1.79 3.30
C LEU A 165 14.79 -2.26 2.80
N ILE A 166 13.77 -1.40 2.91
CA ILE A 166 12.43 -1.68 2.39
C ILE A 166 12.43 -1.80 0.88
N THR A 167 13.20 -0.98 0.16
CA THR A 167 13.32 -1.10 -1.29
C THR A 167 13.95 -2.44 -1.69
N VAL A 168 14.99 -2.88 -0.97
CA VAL A 168 15.62 -4.21 -1.19
C VAL A 168 14.64 -5.34 -0.88
N LEU A 169 13.90 -5.24 0.22
CA LEU A 169 12.86 -6.20 0.56
C LEU A 169 11.74 -6.24 -0.49
N ALA A 170 11.32 -5.07 -1.00
CA ALA A 170 10.36 -4.93 -2.09
C ALA A 170 10.84 -5.52 -3.42
N ALA A 171 12.15 -5.61 -3.63
CA ALA A 171 12.72 -6.28 -4.80
C ALA A 171 12.84 -7.80 -4.60
N SER A 172 12.75 -8.27 -3.36
CA SER A 172 12.93 -9.68 -2.98
C SER A 172 11.59 -10.43 -2.86
N PRO A 173 11.57 -11.77 -2.99
CA PRO A 173 10.37 -12.57 -2.77
C PRO A 173 10.01 -12.74 -1.29
N LEU A 174 10.80 -12.23 -0.35
CA LEU A 174 10.59 -12.48 1.08
C LEU A 174 9.24 -11.95 1.58
N LEU A 175 8.80 -10.79 1.06
CA LEU A 175 7.50 -10.23 1.43
C LEU A 175 6.35 -11.05 0.85
N ASP A 176 6.52 -11.63 -0.34
CA ASP A 176 5.53 -12.52 -0.94
C ASP A 176 5.43 -13.85 -0.15
N LEU A 177 6.56 -14.37 0.31
CA LEU A 177 6.62 -15.66 1.01
C LEU A 177 6.19 -15.59 2.48
N LEU A 178 6.46 -14.47 3.15
CA LEU A 178 6.18 -14.33 4.58
C LEU A 178 4.78 -13.71 4.80
N PRO A 179 4.58 -12.37 4.77
CA PRO A 179 3.25 -11.80 4.95
C PRO A 179 2.32 -12.09 3.75
N GLY A 180 2.86 -12.24 2.54
CA GLY A 180 2.08 -12.52 1.34
C GLY A 180 1.32 -13.85 1.44
N ALA A 181 2.05 -14.95 1.57
CA ALA A 181 1.49 -16.29 1.65
C ALA A 181 0.70 -16.55 2.93
N ALA A 182 1.13 -15.99 4.07
CA ALA A 182 0.47 -16.25 5.35
C ALA A 182 -0.81 -15.42 5.56
N LEU A 183 -0.87 -14.21 5.01
CA LEU A 183 -1.95 -13.25 5.30
C LEU A 183 -2.58 -12.67 4.04
N VAL A 184 -1.79 -12.03 3.18
CA VAL A 184 -2.34 -11.23 2.07
C VAL A 184 -3.12 -12.12 1.09
N PHE A 185 -2.52 -13.18 0.57
CA PHE A 185 -3.16 -14.02 -0.45
C PHE A 185 -4.38 -14.80 0.07
N PRO A 186 -4.34 -15.45 1.26
CA PRO A 186 -5.53 -16.13 1.78
C PRO A 186 -6.70 -15.18 2.07
N ILE A 187 -6.44 -14.00 2.65
CA ILE A 187 -7.49 -13.01 2.93
C ILE A 187 -8.04 -12.45 1.63
N TYR A 188 -7.15 -12.15 0.67
CA TYR A 188 -7.55 -11.66 -0.63
C TYR A 188 -8.44 -12.66 -1.39
N GLU A 189 -8.06 -13.94 -1.39
CA GLU A 189 -8.84 -15.02 -1.97
C GLU A 189 -10.22 -15.12 -1.32
N LEU A 190 -10.29 -15.11 0.01
CA LEU A 190 -11.54 -15.14 0.76
C LEU A 190 -12.47 -13.99 0.37
N ILE A 191 -11.95 -12.75 0.39
CA ILE A 191 -12.72 -11.55 0.02
C ILE A 191 -13.17 -11.61 -1.45
N SER A 192 -12.29 -12.01 -2.35
CA SER A 192 -12.60 -12.12 -3.78
C SER A 192 -13.67 -13.19 -4.06
N ASN A 193 -13.59 -14.34 -3.39
CA ASN A 193 -14.58 -15.42 -3.52
C ASN A 193 -15.93 -14.97 -2.96
N THR A 194 -15.93 -14.23 -1.85
CA THR A 194 -17.15 -13.68 -1.25
C THR A 194 -17.84 -12.69 -2.19
N ALA A 195 -17.10 -11.94 -3.01
CA ALA A 195 -17.69 -11.03 -3.99
C ALA A 195 -18.38 -11.74 -5.17
N MET A 196 -18.06 -13.03 -5.40
CA MET A 196 -18.57 -13.80 -6.54
C MET A 196 -19.78 -14.67 -6.20
N HIS A 197 -20.19 -14.72 -4.93
CA HIS A 197 -21.31 -15.51 -4.41
C HIS A 197 -22.37 -14.59 -3.78
#